data_AF-A0A954PGV9-F1
#
_entry.id   AF-A0A954PGV9-F1
#
_cell.length_a   1.000
_cell.length_b   1.000
_cell.length_c   1.000
_cell.angle_alpha   90.00
_cell.angle_beta   90.00
_cell.angle_gamma   90.00
#
_symmetry.space_group_name_H-M   'P 1'
#
loop_
_entity.id
_entity.type
_entity.pdbx_description
1 polymer ?
#
loop_
_entity_poly.entity_id
_entity_poly.type
_entity_poly.pdbx_seq_one_letter_code
_entity_poly.pdbx_strand_id
1 'polypeptide(L)'
;MAGRLPGPTIRVRVDDTVEALPRNREDSWMAHNVDFLAATGTGGGAEATTAYPGETKVLRFKALNPGLFVYHCAVSSVALHISNGM
;
A
#
# COMPACT_ATOMS: atom_id res chain seq x y z
N MET A 1 7.49 -0.94 -6.24
CA MET A 1 7.11 -1.92 -5.20
C MET A 1 8.23 -2.94 -4.99
N ALA A 2 8.26 -3.64 -3.85
CA ALA A 2 9.46 -4.29 -3.29
C ALA A 2 9.98 -5.55 -4.00
N GLY A 3 9.39 -5.99 -5.11
CA GLY A 3 9.92 -7.09 -5.94
C GLY A 3 10.04 -8.46 -5.25
N ARG A 4 9.36 -8.64 -4.11
CA ARG A 4 9.34 -9.86 -3.31
C ARG A 4 7.91 -10.17 -2.87
N LEU A 5 7.59 -11.45 -2.77
CA LEU A 5 6.31 -11.99 -2.33
C LEU A 5 6.51 -12.80 -1.03
N PRO A 6 5.90 -12.42 0.12
CA PRO A 6 5.14 -11.19 0.33
C PRO A 6 6.04 -9.93 0.35
N GLY A 7 5.42 -8.76 0.34
CA GLY A 7 6.10 -7.49 0.61
C GLY A 7 6.77 -7.45 1.99
N PRO A 8 7.65 -6.46 2.26
CA PRO A 8 8.37 -6.37 3.52
C PRO A 8 7.41 -6.18 4.71
N THR A 9 7.72 -6.82 5.84
CA THR A 9 7.03 -6.54 7.11
C THR A 9 7.37 -5.13 7.58
N ILE A 10 6.34 -4.32 7.82
CA ILE A 10 6.47 -2.98 8.40
C ILE A 10 6.14 -3.07 9.89
N ARG A 11 7.00 -2.52 10.74
CA ARG A 11 6.81 -2.50 12.20
C ARG A 11 6.88 -1.07 12.70
N VAL A 12 5.82 -0.64 13.38
CA VAL A 12 5.68 0.70 13.98
C VAL A 12 5.07 0.56 15.38
N ARG A 13 4.98 1.67 16.11
CA ARG A 13 4.28 1.76 17.40
C ARG A 13 2.91 2.42 17.21
N VAL A 14 1.97 2.10 18.11
CA VAL A 14 0.73 2.87 18.22
C VAL A 14 1.07 4.35 18.40
N ASP A 15 0.28 5.19 17.75
CA ASP A 15 0.44 6.65 17.61
C ASP A 15 1.56 7.14 16.70
N ASP A 16 2.38 6.26 16.11
CA ASP A 16 3.32 6.67 15.07
C ASP A 16 2.56 7.20 13.84
N THR A 17 3.10 8.27 13.23
CA THR A 17 2.71 8.69 11.89
C THR A 17 3.57 7.94 10.87
N VAL A 18 2.93 7.08 10.09
CA VAL A 18 3.57 6.33 9.01
C VAL A 18 3.54 7.17 7.74
N GLU A 19 4.71 7.48 7.19
CA GLU A 19 4.85 8.07 5.85
C GLU A 19 5.24 6.99 4.84
N ALA A 20 4.31 6.64 3.95
CA ALA A 20 4.50 5.66 2.90
C ALA A 20 4.67 6.36 1.55
N LEU A 21 5.73 6.00 0.82
CA LEU A 21 6.03 6.53 -0.52
C LEU A 21 6.00 5.40 -1.57
N PRO A 22 4.83 4.84 -1.91
CA PRO A 22 4.75 3.80 -2.92
C PRO A 22 5.18 4.35 -4.29
N ARG A 23 6.22 3.73 -4.86
CA ARG A 23 6.68 3.96 -6.23
C ARG A 23 6.26 2.80 -7.12
N ASN A 24 5.58 3.13 -8.22
CA ASN A 24 5.35 2.20 -9.31
C ASN A 24 6.53 2.28 -10.29
N ARG A 25 7.07 1.13 -10.70
CA ARG A 25 8.19 1.12 -11.65
C ARG A 25 7.71 1.57 -13.03
N GLU A 26 8.60 2.13 -13.83
CA GLU A 26 8.29 2.62 -15.18
C GLU A 26 7.98 1.46 -16.15
N ASP A 27 8.60 0.31 -15.93
CA ASP A 27 8.37 -0.93 -16.69
C ASP A 27 7.13 -1.72 -16.22
N SER A 28 6.33 -1.17 -15.29
CA SER A 28 5.06 -1.76 -14.91
C SER A 28 4.01 -1.59 -16.01
N TRP A 29 3.17 -2.59 -16.15
CA TRP A 29 2.07 -2.64 -17.12
C TRP A 29 0.73 -2.17 -16.53
N MET A 30 0.64 -2.09 -15.19
CA MET A 30 -0.58 -1.76 -14.45
C MET A 30 -0.31 -0.61 -13.48
N ALA A 31 -1.37 0.15 -13.16
CA ALA A 31 -1.36 1.01 -11.98
C ALA A 31 -1.36 0.15 -10.71
N HIS A 32 -0.77 0.69 -9.64
CA HIS A 32 -0.76 0.05 -8.34
C HIS A 32 -1.01 1.06 -7.22
N ASN A 33 -1.56 0.59 -6.11
CA ASN A 33 -1.74 1.36 -4.89
C ASN A 33 -1.51 0.47 -3.67
N VAL A 34 -1.66 1.02 -2.47
CA VAL A 34 -1.55 0.26 -1.22
C VAL A 34 -2.72 0.60 -0.31
N ASP A 35 -3.49 -0.42 0.05
CA ASP A 35 -4.49 -0.41 1.12
C ASP A 35 -3.82 -0.97 2.38
N PHE A 36 -3.71 -0.16 3.43
CA PHE A 36 -3.25 -0.59 4.75
C PHE A 36 -4.44 -0.84 5.67
N LEU A 37 -4.65 -2.07 6.12
CA LEU A 37 -5.70 -2.38 7.12
C LEU A 37 -5.41 -1.72 8.49
N ALA A 38 -4.18 -1.24 8.70
CA ALA A 38 -3.80 -0.45 9.88
C ALA A 38 -4.21 1.03 9.78
N ALA A 39 -4.57 1.52 8.59
CA ALA A 39 -4.92 2.91 8.35
C ALA A 39 -6.43 3.13 8.47
N THR A 40 -6.84 4.13 9.24
CA THR A 40 -8.23 4.60 9.28
C THR A 40 -8.44 5.70 8.25
N GLY A 41 -9.20 5.42 7.20
CA GLY A 41 -9.49 6.36 6.11
C GLY A 41 -9.95 5.66 4.84
N THR A 42 -10.23 6.42 3.77
CA THR A 42 -10.75 5.88 2.51
C THR A 42 -9.83 4.82 1.91
N GLY A 43 -10.36 3.59 1.78
CA GLY A 43 -9.65 2.44 1.20
C GLY A 43 -8.29 2.15 1.84
N GLY A 44 -8.11 2.45 3.13
CA GLY A 44 -6.82 2.29 3.83
C GLY A 44 -5.65 3.04 3.18
N GLY A 45 -5.94 4.09 2.39
CA GLY A 45 -4.93 4.87 1.65
C GLY A 45 -4.82 4.52 0.15
N ALA A 46 -5.59 3.55 -0.35
CA ALA A 46 -5.53 3.12 -1.75
C ALA A 46 -5.82 4.25 -2.76
N GLU A 47 -6.82 5.09 -2.48
CA GLU A 47 -7.16 6.22 -3.37
C GLU A 47 -6.02 7.24 -3.44
N ALA A 48 -5.44 7.60 -2.30
CA ALA A 48 -4.32 8.53 -2.22
C ALA A 48 -3.01 7.97 -2.83
N THR A 49 -2.89 6.65 -2.94
CA THR A 49 -1.66 5.97 -3.38
C THR A 49 -1.73 5.36 -4.77
N THR A 50 -2.80 5.63 -5.54
CA THR A 50 -2.91 5.14 -6.92
C THR A 50 -1.86 5.76 -7.82
N ALA A 51 -0.86 4.95 -8.19
CA ALA A 51 0.32 5.31 -8.96
C ALA A 51 0.33 4.58 -10.31
N TYR A 52 0.32 5.34 -11.40
CA TYR A 52 0.59 4.82 -12.74
C TYR A 52 2.09 4.48 -12.90
N PRO A 53 2.48 3.68 -13.90
CA PRO A 53 3.89 3.37 -14.16
C PRO A 53 4.78 4.63 -14.17
N GLY A 54 5.88 4.59 -13.42
CA GLY A 54 6.81 5.71 -13.25
C GLY A 54 6.44 6.69 -12.14
N GLU A 55 5.21 6.68 -11.64
CA GLU A 55 4.77 7.60 -10.58
C GLU A 55 5.22 7.16 -9.18
N THR A 56 5.39 8.16 -8.32
CA THR A 56 5.50 7.99 -6.86
C THR A 56 4.39 8.79 -6.20
N LYS A 57 3.67 8.17 -5.26
CA LYS A 57 2.67 8.85 -4.43
C LYS A 57 3.16 8.90 -2.99
N VAL A 58 2.48 9.69 -2.16
CA VAL A 58 2.77 9.83 -0.73
C VAL A 58 1.47 9.69 0.04
N LEU A 59 1.50 8.87 1.09
CA LEU A 59 0.44 8.74 2.08
C LEU A 59 1.05 8.94 3.47
N ARG A 60 0.37 9.73 4.31
CA ARG A 60 0.65 9.80 5.74
C ARG A 60 -0.59 9.39 6.51
N PHE A 61 -0.46 8.41 7.39
CA PHE A 61 -1.54 8.00 8.28
C PHE A 61 -1.01 7.76 9.69
N LYS A 62 -1.88 7.92 10.69
CA LYS A 62 -1.56 7.63 12.08
C LYS A 62 -1.95 6.19 12.42
N ALA A 63 -1.05 5.42 13.03
CA ALA A 63 -1.32 4.06 13.47
C ALA A 63 -2.12 4.07 14.79
N LEU A 64 -3.46 4.11 14.69
CA LEU A 64 -4.33 4.31 15.86
C LEU A 64 -4.55 3.07 16.71
N ASN A 65 -4.41 1.86 16.13
CA ASN A 65 -4.76 0.60 16.79
C ASN A 65 -3.55 -0.35 16.83
N PRO A 66 -3.29 -1.04 17.96
CA PRO A 66 -2.31 -2.12 18.00
C PRO A 66 -2.83 -3.36 17.26
N GLY A 67 -1.95 -4.09 16.60
CA GLY A 67 -2.32 -5.34 15.93
C GLY A 67 -1.32 -5.80 14.87
N LEU A 68 -1.68 -6.90 14.21
CA LEU A 68 -1.03 -7.38 12.99
C LEU A 68 -2.03 -7.17 11.84
N PHE A 69 -1.65 -6.32 10.88
CA PHE A 69 -2.52 -5.90 9.80
C PHE A 69 -1.91 -6.31 8.46
N VAL A 70 -2.76 -6.74 7.53
CA VAL A 70 -2.38 -6.92 6.13
C VAL A 70 -2.28 -5.55 5.47
N TYR A 71 -1.45 -5.45 4.45
CA TYR A 71 -1.59 -4.43 3.42
C TYR A 71 -1.54 -5.13 2.07
N HIS A 72 -2.27 -4.62 1.09
CA HIS A 72 -2.29 -5.20 -0.24
C HIS A 72 -2.63 -4.15 -1.31
N CYS A 73 -2.53 -4.53 -2.58
CA CYS A 73 -2.99 -3.68 -3.67
C CYS A 73 -4.52 -3.72 -3.79
N ALA A 74 -5.13 -2.59 -4.13
CA ALA A 74 -6.58 -2.39 -4.26
C ALA A 74 -6.98 -1.68 -5.57
N VAL A 75 -6.11 -1.71 -6.59
CA VAL A 75 -6.49 -1.33 -7.96
C VAL A 75 -7.48 -2.36 -8.53
N SER A 76 -8.52 -1.91 -9.23
CA SER A 76 -9.48 -2.79 -9.90
C SER A 76 -8.81 -3.50 -11.08
N SER A 77 -8.87 -4.83 -11.24
CA SER A 77 -9.54 -5.87 -10.46
C SER A 77 -8.73 -6.31 -9.23
N VAL A 78 -9.24 -6.04 -8.01
CA VAL A 78 -8.49 -6.22 -6.75
C VAL A 78 -7.97 -7.65 -6.56
N ALA A 79 -8.82 -8.65 -6.81
CA ALA A 79 -8.46 -10.06 -6.65
C ALA A 79 -7.30 -10.49 -7.56
N LEU A 80 -7.21 -9.93 -8.76
CA LEU A 80 -6.09 -10.20 -9.68
C LEU A 80 -4.77 -9.68 -9.12
N HIS A 81 -4.77 -8.48 -8.54
CA HIS A 81 -3.58 -7.90 -7.95
C HIS A 81 -3.11 -8.70 -6.72
N ILE A 82 -4.03 -9.06 -5.82
CA ILE A 82 -3.74 -9.85 -4.63
C ILE A 82 -3.22 -11.26 -5.01
N SER A 83 -3.87 -11.93 -5.97
CA SER A 83 -3.46 -13.28 -6.40
C SER A 83 -2.11 -13.32 -7.11
N ASN A 84 -1.69 -12.22 -7.75
CA ASN A 84 -0.34 -12.04 -8.28
C ASN A 84 0.70 -11.66 -7.20
N GLY A 85 0.28 -11.60 -5.94
CA GLY A 85 1.15 -11.46 -4.76
C GLY A 85 1.21 -10.06 -4.16
N MET A 86 0.34 -9.14 -4.56
CA MET A 86 0.36 -7.74 -4.08
C MET A 86 -0.65 -7.43 -3.00
#